data_AF-A0A842T7J4-F1
#
_entry.id   AF-A0A842T7J4-F1
#
_cell.length_a   1.000
_cell.length_b   1.000
_cell.length_c   1.000
_cell.angle_alpha   90.00
_cell.angle_beta   90.00
_cell.angle_gamma   90.00
#
_symmetry.space_group_name_H-M   'P 1'
#
loop_
_entity.id
_entity.type
_entity.pdbx_description
1 polymer ?
#
loop_
_entity_poly.entity_id
_entity_poly.type
_entity_poly.pdbx_seq_one_letter_code
_entity_poly.pdbx_strand_id
1 'polypeptide(L)'
;MKLRLVLKTTTKKNKEVAIKFNIAPSQHIGFINFVNLCINQDNPVKIYFEKVSKSGEKEDSKVSGEFKFSATDKNEMNELQEQVKREEKKK
;
A
#
# COMPACT_ATOMS: atom_id res chain seq x y z
N MET A 1 -6.53 -12.76 7.80
CA MET A 1 -6.08 -12.85 6.40
C MET A 1 -4.57 -12.61 6.22
N LYS A 2 -4.03 -12.76 5.00
CA LYS A 2 -2.67 -12.30 4.63
C LYS A 2 -2.77 -11.18 3.58
N LEU A 3 -2.24 -9.99 3.90
CA LEU A 3 -2.25 -8.82 3.00
C LEU A 3 -0.85 -8.51 2.46
N ARG A 4 -0.75 -8.15 1.18
CA ARG A 4 0.52 -7.83 0.52
C ARG A 4 0.37 -6.64 -0.43
N LEU A 5 1.34 -5.74 -0.41
CA LEU A 5 1.55 -4.76 -1.48
C LEU A 5 2.36 -5.43 -2.59
N VAL A 6 1.85 -5.39 -3.82
CA VAL A 6 2.53 -5.96 -5.00
C VAL A 6 2.87 -4.83 -5.96
N LEU A 7 4.16 -4.61 -6.21
CA LEU A 7 4.62 -3.72 -7.28
C LEU A 7 5.01 -4.58 -8.46
N LYS A 8 4.33 -4.40 -9.59
CA LYS A 8 4.52 -5.19 -10.81
C LYS A 8 4.91 -4.27 -11.96
N THR A 9 5.84 -4.71 -12.80
CA THR A 9 6.25 -3.99 -14.01
C THR A 9 6.64 -4.98 -15.11
N THR A 10 6.84 -4.47 -16.32
CA THR A 10 7.23 -5.23 -17.50
C THR A 10 8.59 -4.76 -17.97
N THR A 11 9.50 -5.71 -18.20
CA THR A 11 10.85 -5.43 -18.72
C THR A 11 10.82 -5.13 -20.22
N LYS A 12 11.92 -4.61 -20.78
CA LYS A 12 12.08 -4.37 -22.23
C LYS A 12 11.85 -5.62 -23.11
N LYS A 13 11.96 -6.83 -22.54
CA LYS A 13 11.71 -8.11 -23.22
C LYS A 13 10.28 -8.62 -23.03
N ASN A 14 9.34 -7.76 -22.64
CA ASN A 14 7.95 -8.11 -22.31
C ASN A 14 7.79 -9.17 -21.20
N LYS A 15 8.84 -9.41 -20.41
CA LYS A 15 8.76 -10.27 -19.23
C LYS A 15 8.22 -9.48 -18.05
N GLU A 16 7.18 -10.01 -17.40
CA GLU A 16 6.64 -9.46 -16.16
C GLU A 16 7.55 -9.79 -14.97
N VAL A 17 7.76 -8.79 -14.11
CA VAL A 17 8.47 -8.93 -12.84
C VAL A 17 7.67 -8.26 -11.73
N ALA A 18 7.70 -8.83 -10.54
CA ALA A 18 6.98 -8.29 -9.39
C ALA A 18 7.81 -8.43 -8.11
N ILE A 19 7.70 -7.43 -7.25
CA ILE A 19 8.18 -7.47 -5.86
C ILE A 19 6.97 -7.39 -4.92
N LYS A 20 6.99 -8.17 -3.84
CA LYS A 20 5.88 -8.32 -2.90
C LYS A 20 6.33 -7.96 -1.50
N PHE A 21 5.65 -7.02 -0.86
CA PHE A 21 5.88 -6.63 0.52
C PHE A 21 4.71 -7.13 1.37
N ASN A 22 5.02 -7.95 2.38
CA ASN A 22 4.01 -8.38 3.35
C ASN A 22 3.61 -7.19 4.22
N ILE A 23 2.31 -6.99 4.41
CA ILE A 23 1.80 -6.00 5.36
C ILE A 23 1.52 -6.76 6.65
N ALA A 24 2.13 -6.32 7.76
CA ALA A 24 1.94 -6.96 9.06
C ALA A 24 0.47 -6.85 9.49
N PRO A 25 -0.10 -7.85 10.20
CA PRO A 25 -1.49 -7.79 10.65
C PRO A 25 -1.85 -6.51 11.40
N SER A 26 -0.94 -6.00 12.25
CA SER A 26 -1.12 -4.74 12.99
C SER A 26 -1.21 -3.49 12.10
N GLN A 27 -0.85 -3.59 10.83
CA GLN A 27 -0.88 -2.49 9.86
C GLN A 27 -2.02 -2.64 8.85
N HIS A 28 -2.80 -3.73 8.87
CA HIS A 28 -3.84 -3.99 7.87
C HIS A 28 -4.90 -2.88 7.87
N ILE A 29 -5.43 -2.51 9.04
CA ILE A 29 -6.44 -1.44 9.12
C ILE A 29 -5.89 -0.11 8.65
N GLY A 30 -4.71 0.28 9.15
CA GLY A 30 -4.08 1.55 8.78
C GLY A 30 -3.85 1.64 7.27
N PHE A 31 -3.34 0.56 6.67
CA PHE A 31 -3.10 0.50 5.23
C PHE A 31 -4.40 0.58 4.41
N ILE A 32 -5.44 -0.20 4.78
CA ILE A 32 -6.72 -0.19 4.06
C ILE A 32 -7.40 1.18 4.18
N ASN A 33 -7.41 1.76 5.37
CA ASN A 33 -7.97 3.10 5.59
C ASN A 33 -7.23 4.16 4.77
N PHE A 34 -5.90 4.07 4.68
CA PHE A 34 -5.10 4.97 3.84
C PHE A 34 -5.48 4.85 2.37
N VAL A 35 -5.56 3.62 1.83
CA VAL A 35 -5.98 3.40 0.44
C VAL A 35 -7.39 3.95 0.20
N ASN A 36 -8.33 3.71 1.11
CA ASN A 36 -9.69 4.25 1.05
C ASN A 36 -9.72 5.78 1.04
N LEU A 37 -8.90 6.41 1.88
CA LEU A 37 -8.77 7.87 1.91
C LEU A 37 -8.31 8.40 0.54
N CYS A 38 -7.25 7.81 -0.03
CA CYS A 38 -6.71 8.23 -1.31
C CYS A 38 -7.71 8.08 -2.45
N ILE A 39 -8.46 6.97 -2.49
CA ILE A 39 -9.47 6.72 -3.53
C ILE A 39 -10.65 7.70 -3.38
N ASN A 40 -11.18 7.87 -2.17
CA ASN A 40 -12.37 8.69 -1.95
C ASN A 40 -12.11 10.19 -2.14
N GLN A 41 -10.87 10.62 -1.92
CA GLN A 41 -10.46 12.01 -2.10
C GLN A 41 -9.75 12.28 -3.43
N ASP A 42 -9.61 11.26 -4.30
CA ASP A 42 -8.84 11.33 -5.55
C ASP A 42 -7.41 11.89 -5.37
N ASN A 43 -6.82 11.61 -4.20
CA ASN A 43 -5.51 12.10 -3.82
C ASN A 43 -4.41 11.18 -4.40
N PRO A 44 -3.39 11.73 -5.08
CA PRO A 44 -2.23 10.96 -5.49
C PRO A 44 -1.43 10.49 -4.28
N VAL A 45 -0.73 9.38 -4.46
CA VAL A 45 0.17 8.79 -3.48
C VAL A 45 1.59 8.89 -4.00
N LYS A 46 2.47 9.43 -3.16
CA LYS A 46 3.89 9.51 -3.43
C LYS A 46 4.60 8.28 -2.87
N ILE A 47 5.23 7.50 -3.74
CA ILE A 47 6.22 6.48 -3.34
C ILE A 47 7.60 7.10 -3.45
N TYR A 48 8.37 6.98 -2.38
CA TYR A 48 9.77 7.39 -2.33
C TYR A 48 10.52 6.48 -1.37
N PHE A 49 11.85 6.54 -1.40
CA PHE A 49 12.68 5.83 -0.44
C PHE A 49 13.04 6.77 0.71
N GLU A 50 12.82 6.35 1.95
CA GLU A 50 13.34 7.05 3.13
C GLU A 50 14.67 6.40 3.52
N LYS A 51 15.74 7.19 3.63
CA LYS A 51 17.01 6.74 4.22
C LYS A 51 16.99 7.05 5.70
N VAL A 52 17.29 6.05 6.52
CA VAL A 52 17.41 6.20 7.97
C VAL A 52 18.87 5.97 8.36
N SER A 53 19.51 6.99 8.91
CA SER A 53 20.90 6.91 9.37
C SER A 53 21.02 6.17 10.70
N LYS A 54 22.26 5.87 11.13
CA LYS A 54 22.50 5.27 12.46
C LYS A 54 22.09 6.18 13.62
N SER A 55 22.06 7.50 13.41
CA SER A 55 21.60 8.47 14.40
C SER A 55 20.08 8.65 14.40
N GLY A 56 19.36 7.97 13.48
CA GLY A 56 17.91 8.10 13.34
C GLY A 56 17.47 9.28 12.48
N GLU A 57 18.40 10.02 11.89
CA GLU A 57 18.08 11.07 10.92
C GLU A 57 17.46 10.46 9.67
N LYS A 58 16.38 11.10 9.20
CA LYS A 58 15.58 10.68 8.05
C LYS A 58 15.81 11.64 6.91
N GLU A 59 16.19 11.09 5.76
CA GLU A 59 16.35 11.85 4.52
C GLU A 59 15.50 11.21 3.43
N ASP A 60 14.64 12.01 2.79
CA ASP A 60 13.90 11.58 1.62
C ASP A 60 14.86 11.38 0.44
N SER A 61 14.74 10.24 -0.25
CA SER A 61 15.49 9.98 -1.47
C SER A 61 15.04 10.88 -2.61
N LYS A 62 15.99 11.20 -3.49
CA LYS A 62 15.74 11.87 -4.77
C LYS A 62 14.91 11.04 -5.75
N VAL A 63 14.73 9.74 -5.47
CA VAL A 63 13.89 8.85 -6.28
C VAL A 63 12.49 8.81 -5.69
N SER A 64 11.54 9.40 -6.41
CA SER A 64 10.12 9.35 -6.08
C SER A 64 9.25 9.15 -7.33
N GLY A 65 8.07 8.60 -7.14
CA GLY A 65 7.01 8.55 -8.14
C GLY A 65 5.66 8.85 -7.51
N GLU A 66 4.74 9.36 -8.30
CA GLU A 66 3.36 9.60 -7.89
C GLU A 66 2.43 8.71 -8.70
N PHE A 67 1.42 8.15 -8.03
CA PHE A 67 0.42 7.30 -8.65
C PHE A 67 -0.92 7.48 -7.93
N LYS A 68 -2.02 7.24 -8.63
CA LYS A 68 -3.36 7.25 -8.05
C LYS A 68 -3.84 5.83 -7.83
N PHE A 69 -4.41 5.58 -6.66
CA PHE A 69 -5.18 4.36 -6.45
C PHE A 69 -6.51 4.46 -7.23
N SER A 70 -6.94 3.33 -7.78
CA SER A 70 -8.28 3.17 -8.35
C SER A 70 -8.91 1.92 -7.74
N ALA A 71 -10.20 1.98 -7.46
CA ALA A 71 -10.98 0.81 -7.09
C ALA A 71 -11.62 0.24 -8.36
N THR A 72 -11.28 -1.01 -8.68
CA THR A 72 -12.01 -1.79 -9.71
C THR A 72 -13.43 -2.12 -9.26
N ASP A 73 -13.66 -2.24 -7.95
CA ASP A 73 -14.98 -2.32 -7.32
C ASP A 73 -14.96 -1.63 -5.95
N LYS A 74 -15.85 -0.66 -5.72
CA LYS A 74 -15.96 0.05 -4.45
C LYS A 74 -16.58 -0.83 -3.35
N ASN A 75 -17.40 -1.80 -3.70
CA ASN A 75 -18.05 -2.70 -2.73
C ASN A 75 -17.02 -3.67 -2.13
N GLU A 76 -16.16 -4.26 -2.96
CA GLU A 76 -15.08 -5.15 -2.53
C GLU A 76 -14.13 -4.45 -1.53
N MET A 77 -13.88 -3.16 -1.70
CA MET A 77 -13.04 -2.39 -0.79
C MET A 77 -13.69 -2.15 0.58
N ASN A 78 -15.01 -1.93 0.62
CA ASN A 78 -15.77 -1.82 1.87
C ASN A 78 -15.82 -3.17 2.60
N GLU A 79 -16.01 -4.27 1.87
CA GLU A 79 -15.98 -5.62 2.41
C GLU A 79 -14.63 -5.96 3.03
N LEU A 80 -13.53 -5.60 2.35
CA LEU A 80 -12.18 -5.77 2.87
C LEU A 80 -11.98 -5.02 4.19
N GLN A 81 -12.46 -3.78 4.27
CA GLN A 81 -12.38 -2.99 5.49
C GLN A 81 -13.16 -3.62 6.66
N GLU A 82 -14.38 -4.10 6.40
CA GLU A 82 -15.21 -4.77 7.41
C GLU A 82 -14.62 -6.12 7.85
N GLN A 83 -14.02 -6.87 6.93
CA GLN A 83 -13.33 -8.11 7.26
C GLN A 83 -12.19 -7.88 8.23
N VAL A 84 -11.33 -6.88 7.99
CA VAL A 84 -10.19 -6.60 8.88
C VAL A 84 -10.64 -6.12 10.26
N LYS A 85 -11.67 -5.27 10.33
CA LYS A 85 -12.25 -4.84 11.62
C LYS A 85 -12.78 -6.03 12.43
N ARG A 86 -13.42 -7.01 11.78
CA ARG A 86 -13.94 -8.21 12.45
C ARG A 86 -12.82 -9.12 12.95
N GLU A 87 -11.73 -9.24 12.21
CA GLU A 87 -10.56 -10.04 12.63
C GLU A 87 -9.83 -9.44 13.83
N GLU A 88 -9.77 -8.10 13.95
CA GLU A 88 -9.18 -7.45 15.13
C GLU A 88 -10.04 -7.60 16.39
N LYS A 89 -11.37 -7.47 16.29
CA LYS A 89 -12.27 -7.65 17.44
C LYS A 89 -12.28 -9.06 18.04
N LYS A 90 -11.78 -10.05 17.30
CA LYS A 90 -11.68 -11.46 17.74
C LYS A 90 -10.35 -11.80 18.39
N LYS A 91 -9.35 -10.91 18.34
CA LYS A 91 -8.07 -11.04 19.05
C LYS A 91 -8.14 -10.33 20.39
#